data_AF-V5CAD5-F1
#
_entry.id   AF-V5CAD5-F1
#
_cell.length_a   1.000
_cell.length_b   1.000
_cell.length_c   1.000
_cell.angle_alpha   90.00
_cell.angle_beta   90.00
_cell.angle_gamma   90.00
#
_symmetry.space_group_name_H-M   'P 1'
#
loop_
_entity.id
_entity.type
_entity.pdbx_description
1 polymer ?
#
loop_
_entity_poly.entity_id
_entity_poly.type
_entity_poly.pdbx_seq_one_letter_code
_entity_poly.pdbx_strand_id
1 'polypeptide(L)' 'MQTIKGVLAAFIGVQSDNNRKIDFEQGSLTTYIIAGLIFTVLFVSVLIFIVSKIVGN' A
#
# COMPACT_ATOMS: atom_id res chain seq x y z
N MET A 1 21.00 16.38 -1.85
CA MET A 1 21.25 15.16 -1.02
C MET A 1 20.11 14.80 -0.07
N GLN A 2 19.25 15.74 0.35
CA GLN A 2 18.01 15.45 1.11
C GLN A 2 16.97 14.64 0.31
N THR A 3 16.99 14.77 -1.00
CA THR A 3 16.00 14.20 -1.92
C THR A 3 16.08 12.68 -2.02
N ILE A 4 17.28 12.10 -2.08
CA ILE A 4 17.45 10.63 -2.08
C ILE A 4 17.02 10.04 -0.74
N LYS A 5 17.28 10.74 0.38
CA LYS A 5 16.83 10.34 1.71
C LYS A 5 15.30 10.35 1.83
N GLY A 6 14.63 11.36 1.27
CA GLY A 6 13.16 11.43 1.26
C GLY A 6 12.51 10.32 0.44
N VAL A 7 13.11 9.93 -0.68
CA VAL A 7 12.62 8.84 -1.53
C VAL A 7 12.75 7.48 -0.82
N LEU A 8 13.86 7.22 -0.13
CA LEU A 8 14.02 6.01 0.69
C LEU A 8 13.10 6.01 1.91
N ALA A 9 12.89 7.16 2.55
CA ALA A 9 12.00 7.31 3.69
C ALA A 9 10.55 7.01 3.28
N ALA A 10 10.09 7.52 2.14
CA ALA A 10 8.77 7.23 1.59
C ALA A 10 8.58 5.75 1.21
N PHE A 11 9.63 5.09 0.73
CA PHE A 11 9.61 3.66 0.42
C PHE A 11 9.59 2.77 1.68
N ILE A 12 10.18 3.24 2.79
CA ILE A 12 10.12 2.62 4.13
C ILE A 12 8.80 2.95 4.86
N GLY A 13 7.97 3.88 4.34
CA GLY A 13 6.70 4.28 4.94
C GLY A 13 6.81 5.45 5.93
N VAL A 14 7.91 6.21 5.89
CA VAL A 14 8.07 7.46 6.66
C VAL A 14 7.23 8.55 5.99
N GLN A 15 5.93 8.49 6.26
CA GLN A 15 4.95 9.48 5.89
C GLN A 15 5.24 10.77 6.67
N SER A 16 5.58 11.84 5.95
CA SER A 16 5.74 13.19 6.53
C SER A 16 4.51 13.56 7.36
N ASP A 17 4.72 14.17 8.53
CA ASP A 17 3.64 14.60 9.43
C ASP A 17 2.57 15.46 8.74
N ASN A 18 2.96 16.20 7.70
CA ASN A 18 2.02 17.01 6.93
C ASN A 18 1.05 16.16 6.10
N ASN A 19 1.55 15.09 5.47
CA ASN A 19 0.72 14.16 4.71
C ASN A 19 -0.19 13.38 5.64
N ARG A 20 0.31 12.98 6.81
CA ARG A 20 -0.51 12.33 7.83
C ARG A 20 -1.63 13.25 8.32
N LYS A 21 -1.37 14.54 8.60
CA LYS A 21 -2.43 15.48 9.02
C LYS A 21 -3.52 15.64 7.97
N ILE A 22 -3.16 15.78 6.71
CA ILE A 22 -4.13 15.92 5.60
C ILE A 22 -4.94 14.63 5.43
N ASP A 23 -4.28 13.47 5.48
CA ASP A 23 -4.92 12.15 5.44
C ASP A 23 -5.89 11.94 6.61
N PHE A 24 -5.57 12.45 7.80
CA PHE A 24 -6.41 12.34 9.00
C PHE A 24 -7.51 13.40 9.08
N GLU A 25 -7.33 14.58 8.47
CA GLU A 25 -8.33 15.65 8.43
C GLU A 25 -9.33 15.48 7.29
N GLN A 26 -8.89 14.93 6.15
CA GLN A 26 -9.72 14.78 4.94
C GLN A 26 -10.08 13.33 4.62
N GLY A 27 -9.31 12.37 5.10
CA GLY A 27 -9.53 10.95 4.83
C GLY A 27 -10.47 10.31 5.86
N SER A 28 -11.48 9.60 5.38
CA SER A 28 -12.31 8.75 6.26
C SER A 28 -11.61 7.41 6.49
N LEU A 29 -11.59 6.93 7.74
CA LEU A 29 -11.05 5.61 8.10
C LEU A 29 -11.61 4.49 7.19
N THR A 30 -12.88 4.60 6.84
CA THR A 30 -13.59 3.68 5.93
C THR A 30 -12.91 3.59 4.56
N THR A 31 -12.45 4.70 4.01
CA THR A 31 -11.77 4.74 2.71
C THR A 31 -10.47 3.93 2.75
N TYR A 32 -9.70 4.04 3.83
CA TYR A 32 -8.46 3.27 4.00
C TYR A 32 -8.72 1.77 4.18
N ILE A 33 -9.76 1.41 4.94
CA ILE A 33 -10.15 0.01 5.14
C ILE A 33 -10.57 -0.63 3.81
N ILE A 34 -11.40 0.06 3.02
CA ILE A 34 -11.85 -0.45 1.72
C ILE A 34 -10.67 -0.58 0.76
N ALA A 35 -9.80 0.43 0.68
CA ALA A 35 -8.61 0.38 -0.17
C ALA A 35 -7.68 -0.78 0.22
N GLY A 36 -7.44 -0.96 1.52
CA GLY A 36 -6.64 -2.07 2.04
C GLY A 36 -7.25 -3.43 1.70
N LEU A 37 -8.56 -3.59 1.88
CA LEU A 37 -9.26 -4.84 1.60
C LEU A 37 -9.19 -5.20 0.10
N ILE A 38 -9.44 -4.24 -0.78
CA ILE A 38 -9.34 -4.44 -2.24
C ILE A 38 -7.91 -4.87 -2.59
N PHE A 39 -6.91 -4.18 -2.07
CA PHE A 39 -5.51 -4.51 -2.32
C PHE A 39 -5.16 -5.93 -1.85
N THR A 40 -5.61 -6.32 -0.65
CA THR A 40 -5.36 -7.67 -0.10
C THR A 40 -5.99 -8.76 -0.95
N VAL A 41 -7.26 -8.60 -1.35
CA VAL A 41 -7.95 -9.58 -2.20
C VAL A 41 -7.23 -9.74 -3.53
N LEU A 42 -6.82 -8.62 -4.14
CA LEU A 42 -6.12 -8.61 -5.42
C LEU A 42 -4.75 -9.28 -5.30
N PHE A 43 -4.00 -8.99 -4.24
CA PHE A 43 -2.71 -9.62 -3.94
C PHE A 43 -2.82 -11.14 -3.80
N VAL A 44 -3.78 -11.63 -3.00
CA VAL A 44 -4.00 -13.07 -2.81
C VAL A 44 -4.41 -13.74 -4.12
N SER A 45 -5.28 -13.10 -4.90
CA SER A 45 -5.71 -13.62 -6.21
C SER A 45 -4.53 -13.79 -7.17
N VAL A 46 -3.60 -12.83 -7.19
CA VAL A 46 -2.37 -12.92 -7.99
C VAL A 46 -1.50 -14.08 -7.53
N LEU A 47 -1.32 -14.27 -6.22
CA LEU A 47 -0.53 -15.40 -5.70
C LEU A 47 -1.17 -16.74 -6.10
N ILE A 48 -2.49 -16.87 -5.95
CA ILE A 48 -3.22 -18.09 -6.35
C ILE A 48 -3.04 -18.33 -7.84
N PHE A 49 -3.18 -17.30 -8.68
CA PHE A 49 -2.99 -17.42 -10.13
C PHE A 49 -1.58 -17.91 -10.48
N ILE A 50 -0.55 -17.33 -9.88
CA ILE A 50 0.85 -17.71 -10.11
C ILE A 50 1.08 -19.16 -9.67
N VAL A 51 0.68 -19.52 -8.45
CA VAL A 51 0.86 -20.88 -7.91
C VAL A 51 0.09 -21.89 -8.78
N SER A 52 -1.14 -21.58 -9.17
CA SER A 52 -1.94 -22.45 -10.03
C SER A 52 -1.31 -22.62 -11.42
N LYS A 53 -0.63 -21.60 -11.95
CA LYS A 53 0.09 -21.70 -13.23
C LYS A 53 1.38 -22.50 -13.13
N ILE A 54 2.03 -22.49 -11.97
CA ILE A 54 3.30 -23.20 -11.75
C ILE A 54 3.06 -24.66 -11.35
N VAL A 55 2.03 -24.93 -10.54
CA VAL A 55 1.74 -26.25 -9.96
C VAL A 55 0.60 -26.97 -10.71
N GLY A 56 -0.34 -26.23 -11.29
CA GLY A 56 -1.51 -26.77 -12.00
C GLY A 56 -1.27 -27.11 -13.47
N ASN A 57 -0.01 -27.23 -13.89
CA ASN A 57 0.41 -27.82 -15.16
C ASN A 57 1.34 -29.00 -14.86
#